data_AF-A0A945AWY3-F1
#
_entry.id   AF-A0A945AWY3-F1
#
_cell.length_a   1.000
_cell.length_b   1.000
_cell.length_c   1.000
_cell.angle_alpha   90.00
_cell.angle_beta   90.00
_cell.angle_gamma   90.00
#
_symmetry.space_group_name_H-M   'P 1'
#
loop_
_entity.id
_entity.type
_entity.pdbx_description
1 polymer ?
#
loop_
_entity_poly.entity_id
_entity_poly.type
_entity_poly.pdbx_seq_one_letter_code
_entity_poly.pdbx_strand_id
1 'polypeptide(L)'
;IAERYNLSADEWSVSFQSRFGREEWIKPDTEMHLARLAANGVKKIVVFCPAFVSDCLETLEEIGIRAAEHFRKHGGEELKLIPSLNDHPEWIHALTSIIRQQLAG
;
A
#
# COMPACT_ATOMS: atom_id res chain seq x y z
N ILE A 1 -1.92 12.32 -2.71
CA ILE A 1 -2.90 11.84 -1.69
C ILE A 1 -2.69 12.57 -0.38
N ALA A 2 -1.49 12.52 0.22
CA ALA A 2 -1.17 13.23 1.46
C ALA A 2 -1.57 14.72 1.43
N GLU A 3 -1.19 15.45 0.38
CA GLU A 3 -1.58 16.86 0.20
C GLU A 3 -3.10 17.07 0.18
N ARG A 4 -3.85 16.20 -0.50
CA ARG A 4 -5.32 16.29 -0.60
C ARG A 4 -6.00 16.11 0.74
N TYR A 5 -5.42 15.30 1.63
CA TYR A 5 -5.92 15.08 2.99
C TYR A 5 -5.17 15.91 4.05
N ASN A 6 -4.30 16.83 3.62
CA ASN A 6 -3.50 17.70 4.48
C ASN A 6 -2.71 16.93 5.56
N LEU A 7 -2.16 15.76 5.19
CA LEU A 7 -1.34 14.94 6.08
C LEU A 7 0.07 15.54 6.24
N SER A 8 0.57 15.58 7.47
CA SER A 8 1.95 15.95 7.77
C SER A 8 2.94 14.85 7.35
N ALA A 9 4.23 15.18 7.29
CA ALA A 9 5.26 14.25 6.81
C ALA A 9 5.44 13.01 7.71
N ASP A 10 5.01 13.07 8.96
CA ASP A 10 5.05 11.98 9.95
C ASP A 10 3.79 11.10 9.94
N GLU A 11 2.72 11.50 9.25
CA GLU A 11 1.45 10.76 9.18
C GLU A 11 1.40 9.73 8.04
N TRP A 12 2.39 9.72 7.14
CA TRP A 12 2.44 8.77 6.03
C TRP A 12 3.88 8.40 5.66
N SER A 13 4.01 7.30 4.91
CA SER A 13 5.30 6.83 4.42
C SER A 13 5.09 5.87 3.24
N VAL A 14 6.16 5.55 2.53
CA VAL A 14 6.19 4.57 1.43
C VAL A 14 7.20 3.49 1.77
N SER A 15 6.86 2.24 1.49
CA SER A 15 7.74 1.08 1.62
C SER A 15 7.55 0.12 0.44
N PHE A 16 8.46 -0.83 0.30
CA PHE A 16 8.55 -1.75 -0.82
C PHE A 16 8.41 -3.19 -0.32
N GLN A 17 7.60 -3.98 -1.04
CA GLN A 17 7.24 -5.36 -0.69
C GLN A 17 7.75 -6.36 -1.74
N SER A 18 7.43 -7.64 -1.51
CA SER A 18 7.69 -8.75 -2.45
C SER A 18 9.17 -8.95 -2.81
N ARG A 19 10.05 -8.76 -1.82
CA ARG A 19 11.49 -9.03 -1.96
C ARG A 19 11.75 -10.51 -2.21
N PHE A 20 12.53 -10.83 -3.25
CA PHE A 20 12.94 -12.19 -3.58
C PHE A 20 14.46 -12.36 -3.61
N GLY A 21 14.96 -13.51 -3.14
CA GLY A 21 16.39 -13.80 -3.14
C GLY A 21 17.20 -13.03 -2.08
N ARG A 22 18.53 -13.01 -2.26
CA ARG A 22 19.50 -12.52 -1.25
C ARG A 22 20.13 -11.17 -1.58
N GLU A 23 19.87 -10.63 -2.77
CA GLU A 23 20.41 -9.35 -3.19
C GLU A 23 19.82 -8.19 -2.39
N GLU A 24 20.41 -7.01 -2.52
CA GLU A 24 19.87 -5.79 -1.91
C GLU A 24 18.71 -5.26 -2.75
N TRP A 25 17.59 -4.97 -2.09
CA TRP A 25 16.38 -4.42 -2.71
C TRP A 25 16.14 -2.99 -2.24
N ILE A 26 15.22 -2.32 -2.94
CA ILE A 26 14.79 -0.95 -2.63
C ILE A 26 14.25 -0.89 -1.19
N LYS A 27 14.62 0.18 -0.48
CA LYS A 27 14.25 0.43 0.91
C LYS A 27 13.31 1.64 1.01
N PRO A 28 12.47 1.73 2.05
CA PRO A 28 12.39 0.79 3.18
C PRO A 28 11.58 -0.47 2.82
N ASP A 29 12.00 -1.61 3.37
CA ASP A 29 11.26 -2.87 3.28
C ASP A 29 9.96 -2.78 4.11
N THR A 30 8.84 -3.24 3.56
CA THR A 30 7.52 -3.13 4.20
C THR A 30 7.47 -3.86 5.54
N GLU A 31 8.03 -5.07 5.66
CA GLU A 31 7.99 -5.85 6.88
C GLU A 31 8.77 -5.14 8.00
N MET A 32 10.02 -4.75 7.72
CA MET A 32 10.87 -4.01 8.67
C MET A 32 10.27 -2.65 9.06
N HIS A 33 9.69 -1.95 8.10
CA HIS A 33 9.09 -0.64 8.33
C HIS A 33 7.86 -0.74 9.24
N LEU A 34 7.00 -1.74 9.02
CA LEU A 34 5.84 -2.00 9.87
C LEU A 34 6.25 -2.35 11.30
N ALA A 35 7.26 -3.21 11.48
CA ALA A 35 7.81 -3.51 12.81
C ALA A 35 8.30 -2.23 13.51
N ARG A 36 9.02 -1.36 12.79
CA ARG A 36 9.51 -0.09 13.33
C ARG A 36 8.37 0.85 13.73
N LEU A 37 7.34 0.99 12.90
CA LEU A 37 6.18 1.82 13.22
C LEU A 37 5.47 1.32 14.48
N ALA A 38 5.23 0.01 14.56
CA ALA A 38 4.62 -0.62 15.73
C ALA A 38 5.46 -0.41 17.00
N ALA A 39 6.76 -0.63 16.92
CA ALA A 39 7.70 -0.41 18.03
C ALA A 39 7.74 1.05 18.50
N ASN A 40 7.53 2.01 17.58
CA ASN A 40 7.43 3.43 17.89
C ASN A 40 6.04 3.86 18.39
N GLY A 41 5.14 2.92 18.68
CA GLY A 41 3.84 3.19 19.29
C GLY A 41 2.70 3.42 18.31
N VAL A 42 2.91 3.30 16.99
CA VAL A 42 1.82 3.36 16.02
C VAL A 42 0.93 2.12 16.20
N LYS A 43 -0.35 2.34 16.52
CA LYS A 43 -1.31 1.27 16.79
C LYS A 43 -2.17 0.90 15.59
N LYS A 44 -2.50 1.87 14.75
CA LYS A 44 -3.42 1.66 13.63
C LYS A 44 -2.86 2.30 12.38
N ILE A 45 -2.92 1.57 11.28
CA ILE A 45 -2.44 2.02 9.98
C ILE A 45 -3.40 1.60 8.88
N VAL A 46 -3.42 2.40 7.82
CA VAL A 46 -4.14 2.12 6.59
C VAL A 46 -3.12 2.03 5.46
N VAL A 47 -3.20 0.96 4.66
CA VAL A 47 -2.24 0.66 3.59
C VAL A 47 -2.98 0.53 2.27
N PHE A 48 -2.46 1.13 1.21
CA PHE A 48 -2.90 0.90 -0.16
C PHE A 48 -1.70 0.54 -1.03
N CYS A 49 -1.92 -0.24 -2.08
CA CYS A 49 -0.86 -0.75 -2.97
C CYS A 49 -0.96 -0.07 -4.34
N PRO A 50 -0.40 1.14 -4.53
CA PRO A 50 -0.65 1.93 -5.76
C PRO A 50 -0.04 1.33 -7.03
N ALA A 51 0.87 0.37 -6.90
CA ALA A 51 1.46 -0.34 -8.04
C ALA A 51 0.52 -1.40 -8.65
N PHE A 52 -0.59 -1.72 -7.99
CA PHE A 52 -1.58 -2.69 -8.46
C PHE A 52 -2.96 -2.04 -8.57
N VAL A 53 -3.61 -2.22 -9.72
CA VAL A 53 -4.97 -1.69 -9.97
C VAL A 53 -6.07 -2.69 -9.59
N SER A 54 -5.73 -3.96 -9.41
CA SER A 54 -6.65 -5.03 -9.05
C SER A 54 -6.07 -5.86 -7.91
N ASP A 55 -6.94 -6.47 -7.11
CA ASP A 55 -6.50 -7.35 -6.04
C ASP A 55 -5.79 -8.59 -6.58
N CYS A 56 -4.70 -8.97 -5.92
CA CYS A 56 -3.84 -10.07 -6.26
C CYS A 56 -3.23 -10.69 -5.00
N LEU A 57 -2.29 -11.64 -5.18
CA LEU A 57 -1.62 -12.28 -4.06
C LEU A 57 -0.85 -11.24 -3.23
N GLU A 58 -0.16 -10.33 -3.90
CA GLU A 58 0.66 -9.28 -3.30
C GLU A 58 -0.17 -8.28 -2.47
N THR A 59 -1.46 -8.11 -2.77
CA THR A 59 -2.34 -7.24 -1.96
C THR A 59 -3.03 -8.03 -0.85
N LEU A 60 -3.81 -9.05 -1.20
CA LEU A 60 -4.68 -9.75 -0.25
C LEU A 60 -3.89 -10.59 0.76
N GLU A 61 -2.90 -11.34 0.27
CA GLU A 61 -2.13 -12.26 1.10
C GLU A 61 -0.96 -11.55 1.77
N GLU A 62 -0.09 -10.91 1.00
CA GLU A 62 1.14 -10.35 1.56
C GLU A 62 0.84 -9.16 2.49
N ILE A 63 -0.08 -8.27 2.10
CA ILE A 63 -0.42 -7.09 2.91
C ILE A 63 -1.62 -7.36 3.83
N GLY A 64 -2.73 -7.84 3.26
CA GLY A 64 -3.99 -8.02 4.00
C GLY A 64 -3.91 -9.04 5.13
N ILE A 65 -3.07 -10.08 4.98
CA ILE A 65 -2.93 -11.15 5.97
C ILE A 65 -1.56 -11.07 6.63
N ARG A 66 -0.46 -11.32 5.89
CA ARG A 66 0.87 -11.47 6.48
C ARG A 66 1.40 -10.20 7.11
N ALA A 67 1.35 -9.07 6.42
CA ALA A 67 1.81 -7.80 6.97
C ALA A 67 0.94 -7.36 8.15
N ALA A 68 -0.38 -7.61 8.10
CA ALA A 68 -1.29 -7.31 9.20
C ALA A 68 -1.00 -8.16 10.45
N GLU A 69 -0.66 -9.44 10.28
CA GLU A 69 -0.17 -10.29 11.37
C GLU A 69 1.19 -9.82 11.89
N HIS A 70 2.12 -9.48 10.99
CA HIS A 70 3.45 -9.00 11.35
C HIS A 70 3.39 -7.71 12.18
N PHE A 71 2.57 -6.75 11.75
CA PHE A 71 2.33 -5.50 12.48
C PHE A 71 1.79 -5.75 13.89
N ARG A 72 0.81 -6.67 14.01
CA ARG A 72 0.25 -7.08 15.31
C ARG A 72 1.28 -7.74 16.22
N LYS A 73 2.13 -8.62 15.68
CA LYS A 73 3.22 -9.27 16.43
C LYS A 73 4.23 -8.28 17.01
N HIS A 74 4.39 -7.11 16.40
CA HIS A 74 5.34 -6.07 16.83
C HIS A 74 4.71 -4.95 17.68
N GLY A 75 3.45 -5.12 18.13
CA GLY A 75 2.79 -4.20 19.05
C GLY A 75 1.82 -3.20 18.40
N GLY A 76 1.58 -3.33 17.10
CA GLY A 76 0.45 -2.71 16.41
C GLY A 76 -0.86 -3.41 16.76
N GLU A 77 -1.99 -2.79 16.48
CA GLU A 77 -3.33 -3.32 16.72
C GLU A 77 -4.05 -3.65 15.41
N GLU A 78 -4.00 -2.74 14.44
CA GLU A 78 -4.78 -2.85 13.21
C GLU A 78 -3.99 -2.36 12.00
N LEU A 79 -3.90 -3.20 10.98
CA LEU A 79 -3.51 -2.81 9.62
C LEU A 79 -4.72 -3.04 8.72
N LYS A 80 -5.24 -1.95 8.13
CA LYS A 80 -6.35 -2.01 7.20
C LYS A 80 -5.85 -1.85 5.76
N LEU A 81 -6.02 -2.89 4.96
CA LEU A 81 -5.81 -2.82 3.52
C LEU A 81 -6.97 -2.06 2.86
N ILE A 82 -6.65 -1.02 2.11
CA ILE A 82 -7.59 -0.36 1.19
C ILE A 82 -7.72 -1.28 -0.04
N PRO A 83 -8.96 -1.62 -0.48
CA PRO A 83 -9.17 -2.39 -1.69
C PRO A 83 -8.50 -1.73 -2.89
N SER A 84 -7.98 -2.56 -3.80
CA SER A 84 -7.51 -2.08 -5.09
C SER A 84 -8.66 -1.44 -5.89
N LEU A 85 -8.34 -0.73 -6.97
CA LEU A 85 -9.35 -0.07 -7.78
C LEU A 85 -10.36 -1.05 -8.37
N ASN A 86 -9.94 -2.27 -8.71
CA ASN A 86 -10.77 -3.36 -9.22
C ASN A 86 -11.69 -2.86 -10.36
N ASP A 87 -13.00 -3.00 -10.20
CA ASP A 87 -14.05 -2.58 -11.13
C ASP A 87 -14.70 -1.24 -10.74
N HIS A 88 -14.05 -0.44 -9.90
CA HIS A 88 -14.60 0.84 -9.44
C HIS A 88 -14.94 1.74 -10.63
N PRO A 89 -16.18 2.28 -10.73
CA PRO A 89 -16.63 3.03 -11.90
C PRO A 89 -15.72 4.21 -12.28
N GLU A 90 -15.21 4.94 -11.29
CA GLU A 90 -14.26 6.04 -11.52
C GLU A 90 -12.93 5.60 -12.16
N TRP A 91 -12.45 4.40 -11.82
CA TRP A 91 -11.24 3.85 -12.44
C TRP A 91 -11.49 3.49 -13.90
N ILE A 92 -12.62 2.83 -14.18
CA ILE A 92 -13.02 2.50 -15.56
C ILE A 92 -13.20 3.78 -16.39
N HIS A 93 -13.79 4.82 -15.80
CA HIS A 93 -13.96 6.12 -16.44
C HIS A 93 -12.61 6.80 -16.72
N ALA A 94 -11.70 6.79 -15.74
CA ALA A 94 -10.36 7.34 -15.89
C ALA A 94 -9.57 6.61 -16.99
N LEU A 95 -9.57 5.27 -16.98
CA LEU A 95 -8.91 4.46 -18.00
C LEU A 95 -9.47 4.75 -19.40
N THR A 96 -10.80 4.81 -19.54
CA THR A 96 -11.45 5.14 -20.80
C THR A 96 -11.07 6.55 -21.28
N SER A 97 -10.97 7.51 -20.35
CA SER A 97 -10.58 8.89 -20.65
C SER A 97 -9.13 8.96 -21.13
N ILE A 98 -8.21 8.23 -20.48
CA ILE A 98 -6.81 8.13 -20.90
C ILE A 98 -6.73 7.54 -22.32
N ILE A 99 -7.43 6.43 -22.59
CA ILE A 99 -7.47 5.80 -23.92
C ILE A 99 -7.97 6.80 -24.98
N ARG A 100 -9.07 7.50 -24.70
CA ARG A 100 -9.63 8.49 -25.64
C ARG A 100 -8.67 9.65 -25.92
N GLN A 101 -7.97 10.15 -24.89
CA GLN A 101 -6.97 11.20 -25.06
C GLN A 101 -5.83 10.74 -25.97
N GLN A 102 -5.32 9.52 -25.79
CA GLN A 102 -4.26 8.98 -26.64
C GLN A 102 -4.71 8.72 -28.08
N LEU A 103 -5.99 8.41 -28.29
CA LEU A 103 -6.55 8.27 -29.64
C LEU A 103 -6.83 9.61 -30.33
N ALA A 104 -6.88 10.71 -29.59
CA ALA A 104 -7.22 12.03 -30.12
C ALA A 104 -6.03 12.78 -30.78
N GLY A 105 -4.80 12.27 -30.65
CA GLY A 105 -3.59 12.90 -31.18
C GLY A 105 -2.96 13.87 -30.19
#